data_AF-A0A7V5C6A4-F1
#
_entry.id   AF-A0A7V5C6A4-F1
#
_cell.length_a   1.000
_cell.length_b   1.000
_cell.length_c   1.000
_cell.angle_alpha   90.00
_cell.angle_beta   90.00
_cell.angle_gamma   90.00
#
_symmetry.space_group_name_H-M   'P 1'
#
loop_
_entity.id
_entity.type
_entity.pdbx_description
1 polymer ?
#
loop_
_entity_poly.entity_id
_entity_poly.type
_entity_poly.pdbx_seq_one_letter_code
_entity_poly.pdbx_strand_id
1 'polypeptide(L)'
;MRDERKRRQNERKFDDWEELPDGGRRYSYEIRGRRGWFARYVKEVDVSEKTIRFWQEIYDDRGQLTEIHEKYPEDRGHTKIRRD
;
A
#
# COMPACT_ATOMS: atom_id res chain seq x y z
N MET A 1 2.98 23.23 -6.60
CA MET A 1 3.83 22.90 -7.78
C MET A 1 4.64 21.59 -7.66
N ARG A 2 5.55 21.38 -6.70
CA ARG A 2 6.33 20.12 -6.62
C ARG A 2 5.49 18.92 -6.15
N ASP A 3 4.56 19.16 -5.23
CA ASP A 3 3.75 18.10 -4.61
C ASP A 3 2.64 17.62 -5.56
N GLU A 4 2.01 18.52 -6.32
CA GLU A 4 1.06 18.15 -7.37
C GLU A 4 1.67 17.22 -8.44
N ARG A 5 2.94 17.43 -8.81
CA ARG A 5 3.61 16.52 -9.76
C ARG A 5 3.80 15.13 -9.15
N LYS A 6 4.20 15.04 -7.88
CA LYS A 6 4.33 13.76 -7.17
C LYS A 6 2.98 13.07 -6.99
N ARG A 7 1.94 13.83 -6.62
CA ARG A 7 0.57 13.35 -6.52
C ARG A 7 0.11 12.72 -7.82
N ARG A 8 0.24 13.42 -8.95
CA ARG A 8 -0.10 12.87 -10.28
C ARG A 8 0.73 11.63 -10.64
N GLN A 9 1.98 11.54 -10.19
CA GLN A 9 2.79 10.34 -10.40
C GLN A 9 2.32 9.16 -9.55
N ASN A 10 1.93 9.41 -8.30
CA ASN A 10 1.35 8.39 -7.42
C ASN A 10 0.00 7.92 -7.98
N GLU A 11 -0.92 8.82 -8.33
CA GLU A 11 -2.23 8.50 -8.92
C GLU A 11 -2.14 7.72 -10.25
N ARG A 12 -1.06 7.91 -11.02
CA ARG A 12 -0.83 7.12 -12.25
C ARG A 12 -0.26 5.73 -11.97
N LYS A 13 0.44 5.56 -10.85
CA LYS A 13 1.12 4.32 -10.49
C LYS A 13 0.22 3.41 -9.64
N PHE A 14 -0.60 4.03 -8.82
CA PHE A 14 -1.51 3.37 -7.90
C PHE A 14 -2.92 3.66 -8.38
N ASP A 15 -3.60 2.59 -8.79
CA ASP A 15 -4.91 2.67 -9.44
C ASP A 15 -6.01 3.14 -8.49
N ASP A 16 -5.76 3.13 -7.18
CA ASP A 16 -6.69 3.53 -6.15
C ASP A 16 -6.01 4.40 -5.08
N TRP A 17 -6.77 5.35 -4.52
CA TRP A 17 -6.31 6.20 -3.43
C TRP A 17 -7.44 6.80 -2.60
N GLU A 18 -7.17 7.04 -1.32
CA GLU A 18 -8.04 7.76 -0.40
C GLU A 18 -7.29 8.91 0.29
N GLU A 19 -8.03 9.94 0.68
CA GLU A 19 -7.51 11.03 1.51
C GLU A 19 -7.62 10.66 2.99
N LEU A 20 -6.55 10.88 3.73
CA LEU A 20 -6.47 10.57 5.15
C LEU A 20 -6.88 11.79 6.00
N PRO A 21 -7.36 11.60 7.24
CA PRO A 21 -7.81 12.71 8.10
C PRO A 21 -6.75 13.76 8.42
N ASP A 22 -5.47 13.40 8.30
CA ASP A 22 -4.32 14.30 8.49
C ASP A 22 -3.98 15.12 7.21
N GLY A 23 -4.78 14.97 6.15
CA GLY A 23 -4.55 15.59 4.84
C GLY A 23 -3.54 14.84 3.97
N GLY A 24 -3.01 13.72 4.46
CA GLY A 24 -2.21 12.79 3.68
C GLY A 24 -3.03 11.97 2.71
N ARG A 25 -2.38 11.00 2.07
CA ARG A 25 -3.05 10.05 1.17
C ARG A 25 -2.55 8.64 1.36
N ARG A 26 -3.46 7.69 1.22
CA ARG A 26 -3.14 6.27 1.08
C ARG A 26 -3.42 5.85 -0.36
N TYR A 27 -2.36 5.39 -1.03
CA TYR A 27 -2.40 4.85 -2.37
C TYR A 27 -2.34 3.33 -2.31
N SER A 28 -3.08 2.65 -3.18
CA SER A 28 -3.02 1.20 -3.29
C SER A 28 -2.93 0.70 -4.74
N TYR A 29 -2.26 -0.44 -4.92
CA TYR A 29 -2.10 -1.10 -6.21
C TYR A 29 -2.13 -2.61 -6.02
N GLU A 30 -3.00 -3.29 -6.75
CA GLU A 30 -3.19 -4.74 -6.66
C GLU A 30 -2.45 -5.48 -7.77
N ILE A 31 -1.75 -6.54 -7.38
CA ILE A 31 -1.13 -7.50 -8.31
C ILE A 31 -1.79 -8.86 -8.10
N ARG A 32 -2.51 -9.31 -9.12
CA ARG A 32 -3.10 -10.66 -9.12
C ARG A 32 -2.02 -11.71 -9.32
N GLY A 33 -1.96 -12.66 -8.40
CA GLY A 33 -1.07 -13.81 -8.42
C GLY A 33 -1.74 -15.04 -9.03
N ARG A 34 -1.19 -16.21 -8.71
CA ARG A 34 -1.72 -17.50 -9.16
C ARG A 34 -2.85 -17.96 -8.24
N ARG A 35 -3.78 -18.76 -8.78
CA ARG A 35 -4.83 -19.47 -8.00
C ARG A 35 -5.70 -18.54 -7.15
N GLY A 36 -6.00 -17.34 -7.64
CA GLY A 36 -6.87 -16.38 -6.93
C GLY A 36 -6.18 -15.57 -5.83
N TRP A 37 -4.94 -15.88 -5.48
CA TRP A 37 -4.15 -15.06 -4.56
C TRP A 37 -3.82 -13.72 -5.20
N PHE A 38 -3.68 -12.67 -4.39
CA PHE A 38 -3.19 -11.38 -4.85
C PHE A 38 -2.37 -10.68 -3.77
N ALA A 39 -1.54 -9.75 -4.21
CA ALA A 39 -0.86 -8.83 -3.31
C ALA A 39 -1.41 -7.42 -3.51
N ARG A 40 -1.48 -6.63 -2.45
CA ARG A 40 -1.79 -5.21 -2.52
C ARG A 40 -0.59 -4.43 -1.97
N TYR A 41 0.00 -3.58 -2.80
CA TYR A 41 0.98 -2.61 -2.34
C TYR A 41 0.25 -1.39 -1.82
N VAL A 42 0.58 -0.97 -0.60
CA VAL A 42 -0.02 0.19 0.03
C VAL A 42 1.06 1.19 0.38
N LYS A 43 0.83 2.46 0.01
CA LYS A 43 1.75 3.57 0.24
C LYS A 43 1.01 4.72 0.90
N GLU A 44 1.46 5.12 2.08
CA GLU A 44 0.96 6.33 2.76
C GLU A 44 1.95 7.47 2.60
N VAL A 45 1.40 8.65 2.33
CA VAL A 45 2.15 9.90 2.24
C VAL A 45 1.50 10.98 3.10
N ASP A 46 2.31 11.92 3.58
CA ASP A 46 1.81 13.12 4.25
C ASP A 46 1.25 14.15 3.26
N VAL A 47 0.77 15.28 3.78
CA VAL A 47 0.27 16.45 3.02
C VAL A 47 1.25 16.96 1.94
N SER A 48 2.54 16.68 2.07
CA SER A 48 3.62 17.09 1.16
C SER A 48 4.04 15.97 0.20
N GLU A 49 3.25 14.91 0.10
CA GLU A 49 3.54 13.71 -0.70
C GLU A 49 4.87 13.03 -0.29
N LYS A 50 5.31 13.20 0.96
CA LYS A 50 6.45 12.46 1.52
C LYS A 50 5.96 11.12 2.04
N THR A 51 6.64 10.04 1.65
CA THR A 51 6.27 8.68 2.09
C THR A 51 6.48 8.53 3.60
N ILE A 52 5.43 8.14 4.30
CA ILE A 52 5.44 7.83 5.73
C ILE A 52 5.50 6.31 5.93
N ARG A 53 4.76 5.55 5.12
CA ARG A 53 4.74 4.08 5.18
C ARG A 53 4.64 3.47 3.79
N PHE A 54 5.26 2.30 3.63
CA PHE A 54 5.08 1.46 2.45
C PHE A 54 5.10 0.00 2.87
N TRP A 55 4.06 -0.74 2.53
CA TRP A 55 3.95 -2.16 2.86
C TRP A 55 3.26 -2.93 1.74
N GLN A 56 3.38 -4.24 1.81
CA GLN A 56 2.72 -5.18 0.91
C GLN A 56 1.84 -6.11 1.73
N GLU A 57 0.59 -6.21 1.35
CA GLU A 57 -0.40 -7.12 1.90
C GLU A 57 -0.53 -8.33 0.96
N ILE A 58 -0.59 -9.54 1.51
CA ILE A 58 -0.79 -10.78 0.76
C ILE A 58 -2.14 -11.38 1.11
N TYR A 59 -2.99 -11.54 0.11
CA TYR A 59 -4.32 -12.09 0.24
C TYR A 59 -4.43 -13.47 -0.38
N ASP A 60 -5.14 -14.38 0.31
CA ASP A 60 -5.46 -15.71 -0.19
C ASP A 60 -6.53 -15.67 -1.30
N ASP A 61 -6.88 -16.85 -1.80
CA ASP A 61 -7.90 -17.06 -2.84
C ASP A 61 -9.34 -16.70 -2.41
N ARG A 62 -9.55 -16.47 -1.12
CA ARG A 62 -10.82 -16.02 -0.53
C ARG A 62 -10.81 -14.52 -0.22
N GLY A 63 -9.75 -13.80 -0.61
CA GLY A 63 -9.59 -12.37 -0.35
C GLY A 63 -9.25 -12.06 1.10
N GLN A 64 -8.63 -12.99 1.82
CA GLN A 64 -8.30 -12.83 3.22
C GLN A 64 -6.83 -12.49 3.40
N LEU A 65 -6.55 -11.47 4.22
CA LEU A 65 -5.18 -11.05 4.51
C LEU A 65 -4.45 -12.15 5.30
N THR A 66 -3.33 -12.61 4.76
CA THR A 66 -2.50 -13.69 5.32
C THR A 66 -1.14 -13.21 5.77
N GLU A 67 -0.61 -12.14 5.17
CA GLU A 67 0.73 -11.65 5.44
C GLU A 67 0.84 -10.14 5.18
N ILE A 68 1.66 -9.46 5.97
CA ILE A 68 2.05 -8.07 5.76
C ILE A 68 3.57 -7.98 5.73
N HIS A 69 4.13 -7.36 4.70
CA HIS A 69 5.55 -7.00 4.61
C HIS A 69 5.71 -5.48 4.71
N GLU A 70 6.17 -4.99 5.86
CA GLU A 70 6.52 -3.57 6.02
C GLU A 70 7.89 -3.30 5.38
N LYS A 71 7.93 -2.43 4.37
CA LYS A 71 9.15 -2.11 3.58
C LYS A 71 9.74 -0.74 3.89
N TYR A 72 8.93 0.17 4.46
CA TYR A 72 9.33 1.53 4.84
C TYR A 72 8.47 1.99 6.04
N PRO A 73 9.01 2.75 7.02
CA PRO A 73 10.33 3.42 7.03
C PRO A 73 11.54 2.50 7.22
N GLU A 74 11.31 1.32 7.77
CA GLU A 74 12.31 0.27 7.96
C GLU A 74 11.72 -1.03 7.41
N ASP A 75 12.54 -1.84 6.73
CA ASP A 75 12.10 -3.15 6.25
C ASP A 75 12.05 -4.11 7.45
N ARG A 76 10.85 -4.45 7.89
CA ARG A 76 10.61 -5.38 9.01
C ARG A 76 10.37 -6.81 8.56
N GLY A 77 10.49 -7.07 7.26
CA GLY A 77 10.20 -8.37 6.68
C GLY A 77 8.72 -8.73 6.74
N HIS A 78 8.45 -10.00 6.47
CA HIS A 78 7.11 -10.55 6.37
C HIS A 78 6.59 -11.00 7.74
N THR A 79 5.41 -10.50 8.12
CA THR A 79 4.66 -10.93 9.30
C THR A 79 3.42 -11.68 8.86
N LYS A 80 3.35 -12.98 9.19
CA LYS A 80 2.13 -13.78 8.97
C LYS A 80 1.05 -13.35 9.93
N ILE A 81 -0.14 -13.10 9.40
CA ILE A 81 -1.33 -12.84 10.19
C ILE A 81 -1.88 -14.20 10.64
N ARG A 82 -1.66 -14.54 11.92
CA ARG A 82 -2.32 -15.69 12.53
C ARG A 82 -3.80 -15.39 12.68
N ARG A 83 -4.62 -16.32 12.25
CA ARG A 83 -6.03 -16.40 12.64
C ARG A 83 -6.12 -17.32 13.83
N ASP A 84 -6.67 -16.83 14.91
CA ASP A 84 -7.14 -17.66 16.02
C ASP A 84 -8.43 -18.41 15.62
#